data_AF-A0A1H6KQR1-F1
#
_entry.id   AF-A0A1H6KQR1-F1
#
_cell.length_a   1.000
_cell.length_b   1.000
_cell.length_c   1.000
_cell.angle_alpha   90.00
_cell.angle_beta   90.00
_cell.angle_gamma   90.00
#
_symmetry.space_group_name_H-M   'P 1'
#
loop_
_entity.id
_entity.type
_entity.pdbx_description
1 polymer ?
#
loop_
_entity_poly.entity_id
_entity_poly.type
_entity_poly.pdbx_seq_one_letter_code
_entity_poly.pdbx_strand_id
1 'polypeptide(L)'
;MANNQINELDFWFLELAKTAAVISKNRLDYLQQLKQISLSNQTKELESLMDSLGEFNYQFSSGWLKEVNETDEQSIYQYLNKNKSFLLRVKHLNYGPHKANIDFSFNDKSECFLSRGEQKTLSIIFWLTQVVLLSNLKIKPIVLIDDLSSELDEEKINSILHYLKSLKMQTFITDISHNLSTINQINPMIFQIKNGEIKQSD
;
A
#
# COMPACT_ATOMS: atom_id res chain seq x y z
N MET A 1 43.90 10.12 -11.96
CA MET A 1 42.47 10.49 -11.95
C MET A 1 41.54 9.28 -11.95
N ALA A 2 41.80 8.22 -12.75
CA ALA A 2 40.96 7.02 -12.78
C ALA A 2 40.88 6.22 -11.45
N ASN A 3 41.98 6.12 -10.68
CA ASN A 3 41.97 5.35 -9.41
C ASN A 3 41.10 5.96 -8.29
N ASN A 4 40.95 7.29 -8.22
CA ASN A 4 40.08 7.90 -7.20
C ASN A 4 38.59 7.63 -7.49
N GLN A 5 38.17 7.68 -8.76
CA GLN A 5 36.78 7.40 -9.15
C GLN A 5 36.39 5.92 -8.95
N ILE A 6 37.34 5.00 -9.10
CA ILE A 6 37.11 3.57 -8.86
C ILE A 6 36.87 3.28 -7.37
N ASN A 7 37.63 3.94 -6.49
CA ASN A 7 37.49 3.82 -5.03
C ASN A 7 36.19 4.45 -4.52
N GLU A 8 35.75 5.58 -5.10
CA GLU A 8 34.45 6.18 -4.76
C GLU A 8 33.28 5.27 -5.13
N LEU A 9 33.36 4.58 -6.28
CA LEU A 9 32.27 3.71 -6.73
C LEU A 9 32.09 2.48 -5.81
N ASP A 10 33.18 1.91 -5.28
CA ASP A 10 33.09 0.79 -4.35
C ASP A 10 32.45 1.20 -3.02
N PHE A 11 32.77 2.40 -2.52
CA PHE A 11 32.10 2.98 -1.35
C PHE A 11 30.58 3.10 -1.58
N TRP A 12 30.17 3.66 -2.72
CA TRP A 12 28.75 3.80 -3.05
C TRP A 12 28.05 2.46 -3.28
N PHE A 13 28.74 1.46 -3.84
CA PHE A 13 28.18 0.12 -4.00
C PHE A 13 27.92 -0.55 -2.65
N LEU A 14 28.81 -0.37 -1.68
CA LEU A 14 28.61 -0.90 -0.33
C LEU A 14 27.39 -0.25 0.34
N GLU A 15 27.32 1.08 0.35
CA GLU A 15 26.18 1.81 0.95
C GLU A 15 24.85 1.51 0.24
N LEU A 16 24.88 1.36 -1.10
CA LEU A 16 23.71 0.95 -1.87
C LEU A 16 23.27 -0.46 -1.51
N ALA A 17 24.19 -1.42 -1.43
CA ALA A 17 23.87 -2.80 -1.10
C ALA A 17 23.24 -2.92 0.28
N LYS A 18 23.84 -2.26 1.28
CA LYS A 18 23.34 -2.18 2.65
C LYS A 18 21.93 -1.60 2.70
N THR A 19 21.73 -0.44 2.10
CA THR A 19 20.44 0.25 2.10
C THR A 19 19.38 -0.56 1.34
N ALA A 20 19.76 -1.18 0.21
CA ALA A 20 18.87 -2.00 -0.59
C ALA A 20 18.38 -3.24 0.17
N ALA A 21 19.28 -3.93 0.90
CA ALA A 21 18.93 -5.07 1.73
C ALA A 21 17.90 -4.70 2.82
N VAL A 22 18.13 -3.57 3.50
CA VAL A 22 17.20 -3.06 4.53
C VAL A 22 15.83 -2.72 3.92
N ILE A 23 15.79 -2.05 2.77
CA ILE A 23 14.53 -1.72 2.08
C ILE A 23 13.75 -2.98 1.71
N SER A 24 14.42 -3.97 1.10
CA SER A 24 13.77 -5.23 0.71
C SER A 24 13.21 -5.97 1.92
N LYS A 25 13.99 -6.04 3.01
CA LYS A 25 13.55 -6.67 4.26
C LYS A 25 12.31 -5.99 4.83
N ASN A 26 12.33 -4.66 4.96
CA ASN A 26 11.20 -3.89 5.48
C ASN A 26 9.94 -4.06 4.62
N ARG A 27 10.08 -4.15 3.28
CA ARG A 27 8.96 -4.40 2.37
C ARG A 27 8.37 -5.80 2.56
N LEU A 28 9.21 -6.82 2.67
CA LEU A 28 8.76 -8.19 2.92
C LEU A 28 8.03 -8.30 4.27
N ASP A 29 8.62 -7.74 5.33
CA ASP A 29 8.03 -7.72 6.67
C ASP A 29 6.67 -6.99 6.68
N TYR A 30 6.57 -5.88 5.93
CA TYR A 30 5.33 -5.12 5.79
C TYR A 30 4.25 -5.90 5.04
N LEU A 31 4.59 -6.50 3.89
CA LEU A 31 3.65 -7.29 3.10
C LEU A 31 3.16 -8.52 3.87
N GLN A 32 4.04 -9.15 4.66
CA GLN A 32 3.66 -10.26 5.53
C GLN A 32 2.66 -9.82 6.61
N GLN A 33 2.85 -8.64 7.21
CA GLN A 33 1.90 -8.07 8.17
C GLN A 33 0.54 -7.80 7.52
N LEU A 34 0.51 -7.24 6.31
CA LEU A 34 -0.74 -7.02 5.57
C LEU A 34 -1.48 -8.33 5.29
N LYS A 35 -0.77 -9.38 4.86
CA LYS A 35 -1.37 -10.70 4.63
C LYS A 35 -1.91 -11.33 5.91
N GLN A 36 -1.20 -11.20 7.02
CA GLN A 36 -1.69 -11.70 8.32
C GLN A 36 -2.99 -11.00 8.74
N ILE A 37 -3.10 -9.68 8.53
CA ILE A 37 -4.32 -8.93 8.85
C ILE A 37 -5.47 -9.36 7.94
N SER A 38 -5.22 -9.52 6.65
CA SER A 38 -6.23 -9.96 5.67
C SER A 38 -6.81 -11.35 5.98
N LEU A 39 -6.06 -12.21 6.67
CA LEU A 39 -6.48 -13.54 7.09
C LEU A 39 -7.01 -13.57 8.53
N SER A 40 -6.98 -12.44 9.23
CA SER A 40 -7.36 -12.36 10.64
C SER A 40 -8.86 -12.12 10.80
N ASN A 41 -9.39 -12.49 11.96
CA ASN A 41 -10.78 -12.18 12.31
C ASN A 41 -11.06 -10.67 12.44
N GLN A 42 -10.04 -9.80 12.40
CA GLN A 42 -10.21 -8.35 12.52
C GLN A 42 -10.86 -7.74 11.27
N THR A 43 -10.78 -8.42 10.13
CA THR A 43 -11.40 -8.00 8.87
C THR A 43 -12.75 -8.67 8.64
N LYS A 44 -13.34 -9.34 9.64
CA LYS A 44 -14.66 -10.00 9.54
C LYS A 44 -15.78 -9.09 9.09
N GLU A 45 -15.82 -7.87 9.63
CA GLU A 45 -16.81 -6.86 9.23
C GLU A 45 -16.62 -6.38 7.77
N LEU A 46 -15.48 -6.71 7.17
CA LEU A 46 -15.17 -6.48 5.75
C LEU A 46 -15.32 -7.76 4.91
N GLU A 47 -15.72 -8.90 5.48
CA GLU A 47 -15.88 -10.16 4.72
C GLU A 47 -16.85 -9.99 3.56
N SER A 48 -17.95 -9.24 3.71
CA SER A 48 -18.87 -8.97 2.61
C SER A 48 -18.21 -8.23 1.43
N LEU A 49 -17.24 -7.36 1.71
CA LEU A 49 -16.43 -6.68 0.70
C LEU A 49 -15.40 -7.63 0.08
N MET A 50 -14.77 -8.45 0.91
CA MET A 50 -13.71 -9.37 0.51
C MET A 50 -14.26 -10.58 -0.25
N ASP A 51 -15.43 -11.09 0.08
CA ASP A 51 -16.11 -12.22 -0.59
C ASP A 51 -16.35 -11.93 -2.07
N SER A 52 -16.58 -10.66 -2.41
CA SER A 52 -16.73 -10.23 -3.81
C SER A 52 -15.44 -10.35 -4.63
N LEU A 53 -14.28 -10.38 -3.97
CA LEU A 53 -12.97 -10.45 -4.60
C LEU A 53 -12.33 -11.84 -4.44
N GLY A 54 -12.50 -12.50 -3.29
CA GLY A 54 -11.92 -13.80 -2.97
C GLY A 54 -10.69 -13.73 -2.07
N GLU A 55 -9.85 -14.77 -2.10
CA GLU A 55 -8.66 -14.86 -1.25
C GLU A 55 -7.56 -13.90 -1.72
N PHE A 56 -7.15 -12.97 -0.83
CA PHE A 56 -6.07 -12.03 -1.08
C PHE A 56 -4.71 -12.71 -1.14
N ASN A 57 -4.00 -12.48 -2.24
CA ASN A 57 -2.61 -12.87 -2.42
C ASN A 57 -1.79 -11.73 -3.05
N TYR A 58 -0.47 -11.86 -2.95
CA TYR A 58 0.47 -10.95 -3.58
C TYR A 58 1.72 -11.69 -4.03
N GLN A 59 2.33 -11.17 -5.09
CA GLN A 59 3.66 -11.55 -5.52
C GLN A 59 4.58 -10.33 -5.45
N PHE A 60 5.59 -10.41 -4.58
CA PHE A 60 6.61 -9.37 -4.48
C PHE A 60 7.77 -9.68 -5.43
N SER A 61 8.07 -8.75 -6.32
CA SER A 61 9.28 -8.75 -7.13
C SER A 61 10.23 -7.71 -6.55
N SER A 62 11.39 -8.12 -6.04
CA SER A 62 12.35 -7.21 -5.38
C SER A 62 13.01 -6.20 -6.32
N GLY A 63 12.88 -6.41 -7.64
CA GLY A 63 13.58 -5.65 -8.68
C GLY A 63 15.01 -6.13 -8.92
N TRP A 64 15.45 -7.14 -8.17
CA TRP A 64 16.69 -7.87 -8.43
C TRP A 64 16.44 -9.09 -9.33
N LEU A 65 17.51 -9.59 -9.95
CA LEU A 65 17.49 -10.89 -10.64
C LEU A 65 17.33 -12.02 -9.62
N LYS A 66 16.78 -13.17 -10.04
CA LYS A 66 16.45 -14.30 -9.17
C LYS A 66 17.67 -14.88 -8.42
N GLU A 67 18.86 -14.73 -8.98
CA GLU A 67 20.11 -15.19 -8.37
C GLU A 67 20.66 -14.27 -7.27
N VAL A 68 20.10 -13.06 -7.11
CA VAL A 68 20.52 -12.10 -6.09
C VAL A 68 19.56 -12.20 -4.91
N ASN A 69 20.09 -12.50 -3.72
CA ASN A 69 19.30 -12.44 -2.50
C ASN A 69 19.09 -10.98 -2.10
N GLU A 70 17.86 -10.50 -2.23
CA GLU A 70 17.49 -9.11 -2.04
C GLU A 70 17.58 -8.61 -0.59
N THR A 71 17.69 -9.52 0.36
CA THR A 71 17.83 -9.22 1.81
C THR A 71 19.26 -9.41 2.33
N ASP A 72 20.17 -9.88 1.47
CA ASP A 72 21.58 -10.08 1.80
C ASP A 72 22.44 -8.99 1.13
N GLU A 73 22.97 -8.09 1.96
CA GLU A 73 23.90 -7.04 1.56
C GLU A 73 25.07 -7.59 0.74
N GLN A 74 25.63 -8.73 1.13
CA GLN A 74 26.81 -9.28 0.47
C GLN A 74 26.46 -9.82 -0.92
N SER A 75 25.28 -10.44 -1.07
CA SER A 75 24.78 -10.90 -2.37
C SER A 75 24.59 -9.73 -3.35
N ILE A 76 23.97 -8.64 -2.88
CA ILE A 76 23.77 -7.43 -3.68
C ILE A 76 25.11 -6.79 -4.06
N TYR A 77 26.02 -6.63 -3.10
CA TYR A 77 27.34 -6.04 -3.34
C TYR A 77 28.16 -6.85 -4.36
N GLN A 78 28.12 -8.18 -4.27
CA GLN A 78 28.76 -9.07 -5.25
C GLN A 78 28.17 -8.89 -6.65
N TYR A 79 26.84 -8.75 -6.77
CA TYR A 79 26.19 -8.47 -8.04
C TYR A 79 26.66 -7.14 -8.64
N LEU A 80 26.70 -6.07 -7.85
CA LEU A 80 27.13 -4.74 -8.30
C LEU A 80 28.59 -4.78 -8.79
N ASN A 81 29.48 -5.43 -8.04
CA ASN A 81 30.88 -5.58 -8.42
C ASN A 81 31.08 -6.42 -9.68
N LYS A 82 30.40 -7.56 -9.78
CA LYS A 82 30.45 -8.43 -10.97
C LYS A 82 30.00 -7.69 -12.23
N ASN A 83 29.06 -6.75 -12.10
CA ASN A 83 28.48 -6.01 -13.22
C ASN A 83 29.00 -4.56 -13.35
N LYS A 84 30.06 -4.19 -12.63
CA LYS A 84 30.59 -2.81 -12.57
C LYS A 84 30.87 -2.19 -13.95
N SER A 85 31.52 -2.95 -14.84
CA SER A 85 31.85 -2.48 -16.20
C SER A 85 30.59 -2.22 -17.05
N PHE A 86 29.59 -3.09 -16.92
CA PHE A 86 28.29 -2.91 -17.58
C PHE A 86 27.57 -1.67 -17.04
N LEU A 87 27.48 -1.52 -15.71
CA LEU A 87 26.84 -0.38 -15.05
C LEU A 87 27.48 0.96 -15.45
N LEU A 88 28.82 1.01 -15.52
CA LEU A 88 29.55 2.19 -16.00
C LEU A 88 29.22 2.53 -17.47
N ARG A 89 29.01 1.51 -18.32
CA ARG A 89 28.64 1.70 -19.73
C ARG A 89 27.22 2.23 -19.87
N VAL A 90 26.26 1.69 -19.12
CA VAL A 90 24.84 2.09 -19.22
C VAL A 90 24.50 3.34 -18.40
N LYS A 91 25.34 3.70 -17.42
CA LYS A 91 25.22 4.88 -16.53
C LYS A 91 23.93 4.93 -15.69
N HIS A 92 23.33 3.78 -15.43
CA HIS A 92 22.18 3.63 -14.53
C HIS A 92 22.12 2.21 -13.93
N LEU A 93 21.40 2.06 -12.83
CA LEU A 93 21.11 0.77 -12.21
C LEU A 93 19.85 0.17 -12.83
N ASN A 94 20.01 -0.95 -13.52
CA ASN A 94 18.91 -1.69 -14.13
C ASN A 94 18.11 -2.55 -13.15
N TYR A 95 18.75 -2.94 -12.05
CA TYR A 95 18.20 -3.81 -11.02
C TYR A 95 18.41 -3.19 -9.66
N GLY A 96 17.47 -3.42 -8.76
CA GLY A 96 17.47 -2.85 -7.43
C GLY A 96 16.08 -2.64 -6.87
N PRO A 97 15.97 -2.25 -5.60
CA PRO A 97 14.68 -2.02 -4.94
C PRO A 97 13.86 -0.90 -5.57
N HIS A 98 14.47 0.02 -6.34
CA HIS A 98 13.76 1.03 -7.12
C HIS A 98 12.98 0.46 -8.32
N LYS A 99 13.26 -0.78 -8.71
CA LYS A 99 12.53 -1.55 -9.74
C LYS A 99 11.59 -2.59 -9.14
N ALA A 100 11.42 -2.59 -7.82
CA ALA A 100 10.52 -3.51 -7.17
C ALA A 100 9.07 -3.30 -7.63
N ASN A 101 8.31 -4.39 -7.68
CA ASN A 101 6.90 -4.39 -8.01
C ASN A 101 6.13 -5.30 -7.05
N ILE A 102 4.86 -5.02 -6.84
CA ILE A 102 3.94 -5.87 -6.09
C ILE A 102 2.76 -6.14 -7.01
N ASP A 103 2.55 -7.39 -7.36
CA ASP A 103 1.39 -7.82 -8.12
C ASP A 103 0.37 -8.41 -7.14
N PHE A 104 -0.74 -7.68 -6.91
CA PHE A 104 -1.84 -8.17 -6.10
C PHE A 104 -2.72 -9.12 -6.93
N SER A 105 -3.25 -10.15 -6.27
CA SER A 105 -4.20 -11.09 -6.87
C SER A 105 -5.28 -11.50 -5.89
N PHE A 106 -6.46 -11.82 -6.43
CA PHE A 106 -7.57 -12.40 -5.68
C PHE A 106 -8.13 -13.59 -6.44
N ASN A 107 -8.35 -14.73 -5.77
CA ASN A 107 -8.75 -15.99 -6.42
C ASN A 107 -7.91 -16.29 -7.68
N ASP A 108 -6.59 -16.14 -7.58
CA ASP A 108 -5.62 -16.31 -8.68
C ASP A 108 -5.75 -15.33 -9.87
N LYS A 109 -6.63 -14.33 -9.78
CA LYS A 109 -6.78 -13.27 -10.77
C LYS A 109 -5.96 -12.05 -10.38
N SER A 110 -4.95 -11.71 -11.19
CA SER A 110 -4.13 -10.51 -10.99
C SER A 110 -4.94 -9.22 -11.17
N GLU A 111 -4.58 -8.17 -10.43
CA GLU A 111 -5.20 -6.84 -10.44
C GLU A 111 -5.46 -6.29 -11.84
N CYS A 112 -4.53 -6.50 -12.78
CA CYS A 112 -4.64 -6.02 -14.16
C CYS A 112 -5.84 -6.60 -14.93
N PHE A 113 -6.39 -7.72 -14.47
CA PHE A 113 -7.55 -8.38 -15.08
C PHE A 113 -8.86 -8.06 -14.35
N LEU A 114 -8.80 -7.37 -13.22
CA LEU A 114 -9.97 -6.97 -12.45
C LEU A 114 -10.78 -5.92 -13.20
N SER A 115 -12.10 -5.94 -13.04
CA SER A 115 -12.97 -4.84 -13.49
C SER A 115 -12.64 -3.56 -12.72
N ARG A 116 -13.03 -2.39 -13.25
CA ARG A 116 -12.79 -1.12 -12.56
C ARG A 116 -13.40 -1.09 -11.15
N GLY A 117 -14.58 -1.69 -10.96
CA GLY A 117 -15.24 -1.78 -9.64
C GLY A 117 -14.51 -2.73 -8.68
N GLU A 118 -13.96 -3.83 -9.20
CA GLU A 118 -13.12 -4.75 -8.42
C GLU A 118 -11.81 -4.06 -7.99
N GLN A 119 -11.15 -3.31 -8.88
CA GLN A 119 -9.93 -2.55 -8.57
C GLN A 119 -10.16 -1.47 -7.50
N LYS A 120 -11.29 -0.77 -7.56
CA LYS A 120 -11.70 0.19 -6.51
C LYS A 120 -11.90 -0.51 -5.17
N THR A 121 -12.65 -1.62 -5.17
CA THR A 121 -12.89 -2.42 -3.96
C THR A 121 -11.58 -2.93 -3.35
N LEU A 122 -10.66 -3.42 -4.18
CA LEU A 122 -9.31 -3.81 -3.78
C LEU A 122 -8.56 -2.65 -3.12
N SER A 123 -8.52 -1.48 -3.76
CA SER A 123 -7.82 -0.31 -3.24
C SER A 123 -8.31 0.06 -1.83
N ILE A 124 -9.62 0.01 -1.61
CA ILE A 124 -10.24 0.30 -0.32
C ILE A 124 -9.84 -0.74 0.73
N ILE A 125 -9.93 -2.04 0.42
CA ILE A 125 -9.54 -3.10 1.35
C ILE A 125 -8.06 -2.97 1.71
N PHE A 126 -7.20 -2.63 0.75
CA PHE A 126 -5.79 -2.39 0.99
C PHE A 126 -5.57 -1.23 1.99
N TRP A 127 -6.27 -0.11 1.81
CA TRP A 127 -6.20 1.02 2.75
C TRP A 127 -6.76 0.66 4.14
N LEU A 128 -7.88 -0.04 4.22
CA LEU A 128 -8.45 -0.47 5.51
C LEU A 128 -7.54 -1.44 6.24
N THR A 129 -6.90 -2.36 5.54
CA THR A 129 -5.90 -3.28 6.11
C THR A 129 -4.75 -2.50 6.75
N GLN A 130 -4.31 -1.39 6.13
CA GLN A 130 -3.30 -0.50 6.71
C GLN A 130 -3.80 0.24 7.95
N VAL A 131 -5.05 0.71 7.95
CA VAL A 131 -5.68 1.32 9.13
C VAL A 131 -5.67 0.35 10.31
N VAL A 132 -6.01 -0.93 10.07
CA VAL A 132 -5.98 -1.98 11.09
C VAL A 132 -4.55 -2.26 11.55
N LEU A 133 -3.58 -2.29 10.62
CA LEU A 133 -2.17 -2.46 10.96
C LEU A 133 -1.68 -1.37 11.91
N LEU A 134 -1.97 -0.11 11.59
CA LEU A 134 -1.62 1.03 12.43
C LEU A 134 -2.30 0.93 13.81
N SER A 135 -3.59 0.57 13.83
CA SER A 135 -4.34 0.37 15.07
C SER A 135 -3.73 -0.72 15.97
N ASN A 136 -3.27 -1.84 15.37
CA ASN A 136 -2.56 -2.91 16.09
C ASN A 136 -1.24 -2.42 16.69
N LEU A 137 -0.55 -1.50 16.00
CA LEU A 137 0.65 -0.80 16.49
C LEU A 137 0.34 0.34 17.48
N LYS A 138 -0.92 0.45 17.94
CA LYS A 138 -1.42 1.51 18.83
C LYS A 138 -1.32 2.92 18.25
N ILE A 139 -1.21 3.03 16.93
CA ILE A 139 -1.29 4.27 16.18
C ILE A 139 -2.75 4.46 15.76
N LYS A 140 -3.34 5.61 16.10
CA LYS A 140 -4.70 5.96 15.67
C LYS A 140 -4.64 6.94 14.50
N PRO A 141 -4.67 6.46 13.25
CA PRO A 141 -4.67 7.35 12.11
C PRO A 141 -5.95 8.19 12.05
N ILE A 142 -5.82 9.40 11.51
CA ILE A 142 -6.96 10.14 10.97
C ILE A 142 -7.16 9.61 9.55
N VAL A 143 -8.36 9.10 9.27
CA VAL A 143 -8.72 8.55 7.96
C VAL A 143 -9.37 9.66 7.14
N LEU A 144 -8.88 9.87 5.93
CA LEU A 144 -9.43 10.84 4.99
C LEU A 144 -9.98 10.06 3.80
N ILE A 145 -11.27 10.23 3.50
CA ILE A 145 -11.91 9.64 2.32
C ILE A 145 -12.39 10.79 1.44
N ASP A 146 -11.82 10.87 0.24
CA ASP A 146 -12.22 11.88 -0.73
C ASP A 146 -13.27 11.31 -1.69
N ASP A 147 -14.30 12.08 -1.97
CA ASP A 147 -15.38 11.81 -2.93
C ASP A 147 -16.02 10.41 -2.78
N LEU A 148 -16.62 10.17 -1.61
CA LEU A 148 -17.15 8.85 -1.24
C LEU A 148 -18.13 8.26 -2.27
N SER A 149 -19.00 9.10 -2.86
CA SER A 149 -20.07 8.64 -3.75
C SER A 149 -19.61 8.23 -5.15
N SER A 150 -18.41 8.61 -5.58
CA SER A 150 -17.87 8.18 -6.89
C SER A 150 -17.13 6.83 -6.83
N GLU A 151 -16.86 6.33 -5.63
CA GLU A 151 -16.02 5.16 -5.42
C GLU A 151 -16.79 3.86 -5.20
N LEU A 152 -18.01 3.89 -4.65
CA LEU A 152 -18.69 2.70 -4.16
C LEU A 152 -20.23 2.78 -4.21
N ASP A 153 -20.87 1.62 -4.17
CA ASP A 153 -22.31 1.50 -3.90
C ASP A 153 -22.62 1.74 -2.40
N GLU A 154 -23.90 1.99 -2.09
CA GLU A 154 -24.35 2.36 -0.74
C GLU A 154 -24.09 1.27 0.32
N GLU A 155 -24.19 -0.01 -0.04
CA GLU A 155 -23.96 -1.13 0.89
C GLU A 155 -22.49 -1.20 1.32
N LYS A 156 -21.57 -1.03 0.36
CA LYS A 156 -20.13 -1.00 0.62
C LYS A 156 -19.74 0.21 1.46
N ILE A 157 -20.30 1.39 1.15
CA ILE A 157 -20.07 2.60 1.96
C ILE A 157 -20.49 2.35 3.41
N ASN A 158 -21.71 1.86 3.65
CA ASN A 158 -22.20 1.57 5.00
C ASN A 158 -21.25 0.63 5.76
N SER A 159 -20.81 -0.45 5.12
CA SER A 159 -19.91 -1.44 5.73
C SER A 159 -18.58 -0.80 6.18
N ILE A 160 -18.00 0.04 5.33
CA ILE A 160 -16.72 0.73 5.62
C ILE A 160 -16.88 1.74 6.75
N LEU A 161 -17.95 2.52 6.73
CA LEU A 161 -18.20 3.55 7.76
C LEU A 161 -18.46 2.92 9.13
N HIS A 162 -19.23 1.84 9.19
CA HIS A 162 -19.44 1.08 10.41
C HIS A 162 -18.14 0.47 10.94
N TYR A 163 -17.30 -0.07 10.04
CA TYR A 163 -16.01 -0.63 10.41
C TYR A 163 -15.05 0.43 10.97
N LEU A 164 -14.90 1.57 10.29
CA LEU A 164 -14.04 2.66 10.78
C LEU A 164 -14.52 3.19 12.13
N LYS A 165 -15.84 3.26 12.34
CA LYS A 165 -16.44 3.62 13.63
C LYS A 165 -16.17 2.57 14.71
N SER A 166 -16.24 1.26 14.39
CA SER A 166 -15.97 0.17 15.34
C SER A 166 -14.50 0.17 15.78
N LEU A 167 -13.58 0.52 14.89
CA LEU A 167 -12.16 0.77 15.19
C LEU A 167 -11.90 2.04 16.00
N LYS A 168 -12.92 2.89 16.23
CA LYS A 168 -12.81 4.20 16.90
C LYS A 168 -11.80 5.12 16.21
N MET A 169 -11.75 5.08 14.88
CA MET A 169 -10.93 5.96 14.07
C MET A 169 -11.64 7.28 13.82
N GLN A 170 -10.89 8.39 13.84
CA GLN A 170 -11.42 9.67 13.40
C GLN A 170 -11.39 9.70 11.88
N THR A 171 -12.56 9.89 11.25
CA THR A 171 -12.69 9.86 9.79
C THR A 171 -13.27 11.18 9.30
N PHE A 172 -12.64 11.79 8.29
CA PHE A 172 -13.19 12.90 7.51
C PHE A 172 -13.53 12.39 6.13
N ILE A 173 -14.70 12.79 5.63
CA ILE A 173 -15.25 12.32 4.37
C ILE A 173 -15.74 13.53 3.59
N THR A 174 -15.37 13.61 2.32
CA THR A 174 -16.00 14.53 1.37
C THR A 174 -16.99 13.74 0.53
N ASP A 175 -18.14 14.36 0.26
CA ASP A 175 -19.15 13.79 -0.62
C ASP A 175 -19.90 14.93 -1.31
N ILE A 176 -20.19 14.74 -2.59
CA ILE A 176 -21.05 15.60 -3.40
C ILE A 176 -22.51 15.15 -3.39
N SER A 177 -22.79 13.94 -2.89
CA SER A 177 -24.13 13.37 -2.92
C SER A 177 -25.07 14.08 -1.93
N HIS A 178 -26.31 14.29 -2.37
CA HIS A 178 -27.38 14.78 -1.50
C HIS A 178 -28.02 13.66 -0.67
N ASN A 179 -27.65 12.39 -0.90
CA ASN A 179 -28.24 11.25 -0.21
C ASN A 179 -27.42 10.85 1.02
N LEU A 180 -27.57 11.62 2.09
CA LEU A 180 -26.93 11.36 3.38
C LEU A 180 -27.53 10.16 4.13
N SER A 181 -28.51 9.42 3.59
CA SER A 181 -29.23 8.38 4.35
C SER A 181 -28.31 7.31 4.94
N THR A 182 -27.34 6.84 4.14
CA THR A 182 -26.24 5.92 4.50
C THR A 182 -25.33 6.55 5.58
N ILE A 183 -24.87 7.76 5.34
CA ILE A 183 -23.92 8.47 6.22
C ILE A 183 -24.56 8.86 7.56
N ASN A 184 -25.87 9.16 7.59
CA ASN A 184 -26.59 9.54 8.80
C ASN A 184 -26.68 8.40 9.81
N GLN A 185 -26.60 7.13 9.39
CA GLN A 185 -26.63 5.98 10.30
C GLN A 185 -25.45 5.96 11.28
N ILE A 186 -24.33 6.59 10.90
CA ILE A 186 -23.17 6.71 11.79
C ILE A 186 -23.22 7.96 12.69
N ASN A 187 -24.27 8.78 12.63
CA ASN A 187 -24.45 10.04 13.35
C ASN A 187 -23.21 10.96 13.24
N PRO A 188 -22.85 11.40 12.02
CA PRO A 188 -21.66 12.17 11.77
C PRO A 188 -21.87 13.65 12.10
N MET A 189 -20.77 14.38 12.28
CA MET A 189 -20.80 15.83 12.24
C MET A 189 -20.70 16.28 10.79
N ILE A 190 -21.69 17.04 10.31
CA ILE A 190 -21.78 17.46 8.92
C ILE A 190 -21.30 18.90 8.79
N PHE A 191 -20.45 19.13 7.78
CA PHE A 191 -19.99 20.46 7.41
C PHE A 191 -20.32 20.72 5.94
N GLN A 192 -20.94 21.86 5.67
CA GLN A 192 -21.17 22.35 4.33
C GLN A 192 -20.03 23.30 3.91
N ILE A 193 -19.47 23.06 2.72
CA ILE A 193 -18.43 23.91 2.14
C ILE A 193 -19.02 24.67 0.95
N LYS A 194 -18.93 26.01 0.97
CA LYS A 194 -19.39 26.87 -0.14
C LYS A 194 -18.47 28.07 -0.29
N ASN A 195 -17.95 28.30 -1.51
CA ASN A 195 -17.03 29.40 -1.81
C ASN A 195 -15.79 29.47 -0.88
N GLY A 196 -15.28 28.32 -0.45
CA GLY A 196 -14.15 28.24 0.49
C GLY A 196 -14.49 28.48 1.97
N GLU A 197 -15.75 28.76 2.30
CA GLU A 197 -16.22 28.83 3.68
C GLU A 197 -16.76 27.47 4.15
N ILE A 198 -16.42 27.07 5.38
CA ILE A 198 -16.89 25.86 6.03
C ILE A 198 -17.90 26.25 7.11
N LYS A 199 -19.11 25.68 7.08
CA LYS A 199 -20.15 25.88 8.09
C LYS A 199 -20.64 24.53 8.59
N GLN A 200 -20.73 24.36 9.89
CA GLN A 200 -21.36 23.17 10.47
C GLN A 200 -22.85 23.22 10.16
N SER A 201 -23.41 22.11 9.67
CA SER A 201 -24.85 21.96 9.49
C SER A 201 -25.49 21.64 10.84
N ASP A 202 -26.66 22.23 11.10
CA ASP A 202 -27.47 21.98 12.30
C ASP A 202 -28.06 20.55 12.33
#